data_AF-A0A358QRA0-F1
#
_entry.id   AF-A0A358QRA0-F1
#
_cell.length_a   1.000
_cell.length_b   1.000
_cell.length_c   1.000
_cell.angle_alpha   90.00
_cell.angle_beta   90.00
_cell.angle_gamma   90.00
#
_symmetry.space_group_name_H-M   'P 1'
#
loop_
_entity.id
_entity.type
_entity.pdbx_description
1 polymer ?
#
loop_
_entity_poly.entity_id
_entity_poly.type
_entity_poly.pdbx_seq_one_letter_code
_entity_poly.pdbx_strand_id
1 'polypeptide(L)' 'MLILLALLGFALVIWLEAPGLVKKKMWRELIAFSVYMAFALAISIPLLYGVRPFDANAPIEAVYKPLAKWLEKP' A
#
# COMPACT_ATOMS: atom_id res chain seq x y z
N MET A 1 9.44 -10.06 11.98
CA MET A 1 10.28 -8.85 11.82
C MET A 1 9.65 -7.81 10.88
N LEU A 2 9.24 -8.19 9.66
CA LEU A 2 8.62 -7.27 8.67
C LEU A 2 7.33 -6.58 9.17
N ILE A 3 6.49 -7.28 9.93
CA ILE A 3 5.24 -6.74 10.49
C ILE A 3 5.50 -5.59 11.49
N LEU A 4 6.56 -5.71 12.30
CA LEU A 4 6.98 -4.65 13.24
C LEU A 4 7.44 -3.40 12.50
N LEU A 5 8.19 -3.58 11.39
CA LEU A 5 8.59 -2.46 10.54
C LEU A 5 7.39 -1.76 9.90
N ALA A 6 6.41 -2.52 9.41
CA ALA A 6 5.20 -1.96 8.82
C ALA A 6 4.42 -1.13 9.86
N LEU A 7 4.21 -1.68 11.06
CA LEU A 7 3.56 -0.97 12.17
C LEU A 7 4.30 0.31 12.58
N LEU A 8 5.63 0.27 12.65
CA LEU A 8 6.46 1.46 12.92
C LEU A 8 6.30 2.53 11.84
N GLY A 9 6.28 2.13 10.57
CA GLY A 9 6.05 3.03 9.45
C GLY A 9 4.69 3.73 9.56
N PHE A 10 3.62 2.98 9.79
CA PHE A 10 2.29 3.54 9.99
C PHE A 10 2.21 4.45 11.22
N ALA A 11 2.83 4.07 12.33
CA ALA A 11 2.88 4.89 13.54
C ALA A 11 3.60 6.24 13.29
N LEU A 12 4.68 6.25 12.52
CA LEU A 12 5.40 7.45 12.12
C LEU A 12 4.53 8.40 11.29
N VAL A 13 3.80 7.85 10.31
CA VAL A 13 2.87 8.62 9.48
C VAL A 13 1.76 9.23 10.33
N ILE A 14 1.13 8.43 11.20
CA ILE A 14 0.10 8.92 12.13
C ILE A 14 0.67 10.02 13.04
N TRP A 15 1.88 9.86 13.56
CA TRP A 15 2.51 10.84 14.43
C TRP A 15 2.80 12.18 13.74
N LEU A 16 3.16 12.15 12.45
CA LEU A 16 3.43 13.37 11.69
C LEU A 16 2.13 14.08 11.27
N GLU A 17 1.14 13.31 10.82
CA GLU A 17 -0.03 13.85 10.10
C GLU A 17 -1.22 14.10 11.04
N ALA A 18 -1.50 13.19 11.97
CA ALA A 18 -2.64 13.30 12.88
C ALA A 18 -2.62 14.55 13.77
N PRO A 19 -1.51 14.95 14.43
CA PRO A 19 -1.53 16.15 15.26
C PRO A 19 -1.68 17.43 14.43
N GLY A 20 -1.21 17.45 13.17
CA GLY A 20 -1.43 18.56 12.25
C GLY A 20 -2.90 18.75 11.90
N LEU A 21 -3.59 17.65 11.57
CA LEU A 21 -5.02 17.62 11.23
C LEU A 21 -5.91 17.99 12.43
N VAL A 22 -5.57 17.49 13.63
CA VAL A 22 -6.31 17.81 14.86
C VAL A 22 -6.12 19.28 15.24
N LYS A 23 -4.90 19.82 15.17
CA LYS A 23 -4.62 21.24 15.47
C LYS A 23 -5.37 22.19 14.54
N LYS A 24 -5.50 21.85 13.26
CA LYS A 24 -6.25 22.65 12.27
C LYS A 24 -7.77 22.45 12.33
N LYS A 25 -8.29 21.62 13.23
CA LYS A 25 -9.72 21.22 13.31
C LYS A 25 -10.27 20.71 11.97
N MET A 26 -9.44 20.03 11.18
CA MET A 26 -9.84 19.52 9.87
C MET A 26 -10.43 18.11 10.01
N TRP A 27 -11.59 18.02 10.66
CA TRP A 27 -12.24 16.74 11.02
C TRP A 27 -12.59 15.87 9.82
N ARG A 28 -12.95 16.51 8.69
CA ARG A 28 -13.29 15.80 7.44
C ARG A 28 -12.07 15.06 6.88
N GLU A 29 -10.91 15.68 6.95
CA GLU A 29 -9.66 15.10 6.47
C GLU A 29 -9.07 14.11 7.47
N LEU A 30 -9.27 14.32 8.77
CA LEU A 30 -8.92 13.34 9.79
C LEU A 30 -9.68 12.03 9.57
N ILE A 31 -10.98 12.11 9.23
CA ILE A 31 -11.79 10.93 8.89
C ILE A 31 -11.27 10.27 7.61
N ALA A 32 -11.02 11.04 6.54
CA ALA A 32 -10.47 10.49 5.30
C ALA A 32 -9.13 9.78 5.53
N PHE A 33 -8.21 10.43 6.26
CA PHE A 33 -6.93 9.87 6.66
C PHE A 33 -7.10 8.58 7.45
N SER A 34 -7.98 8.56 8.45
CA SER A 34 -8.26 7.37 9.27
C SER A 34 -8.81 6.21 8.44
N VAL A 35 -9.75 6.48 7.53
CA VAL A 35 -10.30 5.48 6.61
C VAL A 35 -9.20 4.91 5.71
N TYR A 36 -8.40 5.77 5.07
CA TYR A 36 -7.27 5.32 4.25
C TYR A 36 -6.25 4.53 5.05
N MET A 37 -5.99 4.93 6.30
CA MET A 37 -5.06 4.24 7.19
C MET A 37 -5.56 2.84 7.56
N ALA A 38 -6.85 2.70 7.87
CA ALA A 38 -7.48 1.42 8.14
C ALA A 38 -7.42 0.51 6.90
N PHE A 39 -7.71 1.05 5.71
CA PHE A 39 -7.56 0.31 4.45
C PHE A 39 -6.12 -0.13 4.20
N ALA A 40 -5.14 0.76 4.40
CA ALA A 40 -3.74 0.46 4.21
C ALA A 40 -3.27 -0.66 5.15
N LEU A 41 -3.68 -0.63 6.42
CA LEU A 41 -3.41 -1.70 7.37
C LEU A 41 -4.06 -3.02 6.96
N ALA A 42 -5.35 -2.98 6.61
CA ALA A 42 -6.12 -4.16 6.20
C ALA A 42 -5.53 -4.86 4.96
N ILE A 43 -4.97 -4.11 4.01
CA ILE A 43 -4.30 -4.66 2.83
C ILE A 43 -2.86 -5.10 3.17
N SER A 44 -2.15 -4.37 4.03
CA SER A 44 -0.75 -4.68 4.34
C SER A 44 -0.58 -6.03 5.03
N ILE A 45 -1.53 -6.43 5.90
CA ILE A 45 -1.48 -7.69 6.63
C ILE A 45 -1.42 -8.88 5.65
N PRO A 46 -2.41 -9.11 4.75
CA PRO A 46 -2.34 -10.19 3.77
C PRO A 46 -1.11 -10.10 2.86
N LEU A 47 -0.69 -8.88 2.46
CA LEU A 47 0.53 -8.66 1.69
C LEU A 47 1.79 -9.21 2.40
N LEU A 48 1.91 -8.97 3.71
CA LEU A 48 3.03 -9.42 4.53
C LEU A 48 3.02 -10.93 4.76
N TYR A 49 1.84 -11.56 4.76
CA TYR A 49 1.68 -13.02 4.79
C TYR A 49 1.93 -13.68 3.42
N GLY A 50 2.29 -12.91 2.39
CA GLY A 50 2.56 -13.43 1.04
C GLY A 50 1.30 -13.73 0.23
N VAL A 51 0.11 -13.46 0.80
CA VAL A 51 -1.15 -13.50 0.08
C VAL A 51 -1.21 -12.20 -0.72
N ARG A 52 -0.83 -12.25 -2.00
CA ARG A 52 -0.95 -11.14 -2.93
C ARG A 52 -2.28 -11.27 -3.67
N PRO A 53 -3.39 -10.68 -3.18
CA PRO A 53 -4.65 -10.70 -3.91
C PRO A 53 -4.56 -9.96 -5.26
N PHE A 54 -3.60 -9.04 -5.37
CA PHE A 54 -3.25 -8.36 -6.61
C PHE A 54 -1.78 -8.68 -6.93
N ASP A 55 -1.55 -9.39 -8.02
CA ASP A 55 -0.20 -9.65 -8.50
C ASP A 55 0.34 -8.35 -9.10
N ALA A 56 1.23 -7.66 -8.38
CA ALA A 56 1.83 -6.41 -8.86
C ALA A 56 2.59 -6.59 -10.18
N ASN A 57 3.00 -7.82 -10.48
CA ASN A 57 3.68 -8.19 -11.70
C ASN A 57 2.71 -8.48 -12.85
N ALA A 58 1.43 -8.77 -12.62
CA ALA A 58 0.48 -9.13 -13.69
C ALA A 58 0.36 -8.06 -14.79
N PRO A 59 0.32 -6.74 -14.50
CA PRO A 59 0.29 -5.72 -15.54
C PRO A 59 1.60 -5.66 -16.33
N ILE A 60 2.73 -5.81 -15.65
CA ILE A 60 4.07 -5.81 -16.25
C ILE A 60 4.20 -7.05 -17.16
N GLU A 61 3.79 -8.20 -16.66
CA GLU A 61 3.82 -9.49 -17.37
C GLU A 61 2.88 -9.50 -18.57
N ALA A 62 1.71 -8.84 -18.49
CA ALA A 62 0.80 -8.68 -19.62
C ALA A 62 1.40 -7.85 -20.77
N VAL A 63 2.23 -6.86 -20.46
CA VAL A 63 2.96 -6.05 -21.45
C VAL A 63 4.22 -6.76 -21.95
N TYR A 64 4.93 -7.48 -21.06
CA TYR A 64 6.17 -8.16 -21.40
C TYR A 64 5.97 -9.47 -22.16
N LYS A 65 4.93 -10.27 -21.85
CA LYS A 65 4.62 -11.53 -22.55
C LYS A 65 4.50 -11.40 -24.07
N PRO A 66 3.78 -10.42 -24.64
CA PRO A 66 3.69 -10.28 -26.09
C PRO A 66 5.06 -9.90 -26.69
N LEU A 67 5.86 -9.10 -25.99
CA LEU A 67 7.21 -8.72 -26.42
C LEU A 67 8.17 -9.93 -26.40
N ALA A 68 8.13 -10.73 -25.34
CA ALA A 68 8.93 -11.94 -25.18
C ALA A 68 8.60 -12.99 -26.25
N LYS A 69 7.30 -13.18 -26.55
CA LYS A 69 6.85 -14.06 -27.65
C LYS A 69 7.31 -13.61 -29.03
N TRP A 70 7.55 -12.31 -29.20
CA TRP A 70 8.03 -11.75 -30.47
C TRP A 70 9.55 -11.95 -30.63
N LEU A 71 10.30 -11.88 -29.53
CA LEU A 71 11.74 -12.13 -29.47
C LEU A 71 12.12 -13.62 -29.46
N GLU A 72 11.25 -14.50 -28.95
CA GLU A 72 11.43 -15.97 -29.01
C GLU A 72 11.14 -16.55 -30.40
N LYS A 73 10.57 -15.75 -31.31
CA LYS A 73 10.40 -16.17 -32.70
C LYS A 73 11.74 -15.96 -33.44
N PRO A 74 12.42 -17.02 -33.89
CA PRO A 74 13.68 -16.91 -34.62
C PRO A 74 13.51 -16.20 -35.97
#